data_AF-A0A7X6WFK3-F1
#
_entry.id   AF-A0A7X6WFK3-F1
#
_cell.length_a   1.000
_cell.length_b   1.000
_cell.length_c   1.000
_cell.angle_alpha   90.00
_cell.angle_beta   90.00
_cell.angle_gamma   90.00
#
_symmetry.space_group_name_H-M   'P 1'
#
loop_
_entity.id
_entity.type
_entity.pdbx_description
1 polymer ?
#
loop_
_entity_poly.entity_id
_entity_poly.type
_entity_poly.pdbx_seq_one_letter_code
_entity_poly.pdbx_strand_id
1 'polypeptide(L)' 'REDELDLVQSKIDLKLLNRFNVLRDTRQMAIVEVKDSICTGCNMRIPTYQIDIIKKKADIVYCQSCGRFLYYKGIEE' A
#
# COMPACT_ATOMS: atom_id res chain seq x y z
N ARG A 1 -7.83 -23.90 5.72
CA ARG A 1 -6.80 -23.04 5.04
C ARG A 1 -7.50 -21.99 4.18
N GLU A 2 -8.64 -22.31 3.56
CA GLU A 2 -9.60 -21.30 3.04
C GLU A 2 -10.23 -20.48 4.17
N ASP A 3 -10.47 -21.08 5.34
CA ASP A 3 -11.16 -20.44 6.47
C ASP A 3 -10.43 -19.22 7.05
N GLU A 4 -9.10 -19.24 7.05
CA GLU A 4 -8.30 -18.11 7.54
C GLU A 4 -8.28 -16.94 6.55
N LEU A 5 -8.31 -17.23 5.25
CA LEU A 5 -8.38 -16.22 4.20
C LEU A 5 -9.72 -15.48 4.27
N ASP A 6 -10.82 -16.22 4.38
CA ASP A 6 -12.16 -15.64 4.51
C ASP A 6 -12.33 -14.83 5.80
N LEU A 7 -11.77 -15.31 6.91
CA LEU A 7 -11.79 -14.60 8.18
C LEU A 7 -11.02 -13.27 8.11
N VAL A 8 -9.90 -13.23 7.40
CA VAL A 8 -9.12 -12.00 7.22
C VAL A 8 -9.80 -11.06 6.24
N GLN A 9 -10.30 -11.57 5.11
CA GLN A 9 -10.99 -10.76 4.10
C GLN A 9 -12.27 -10.12 4.64
N SER A 10 -13.03 -10.82 5.51
CA SER A 10 -14.25 -10.27 6.13
C SER A 10 -13.99 -9.10 7.08
N LYS A 11 -12.74 -8.93 7.53
CA LYS A 11 -12.32 -7.82 8.40
C LYS A 11 -11.73 -6.64 7.64
N ILE A 12 -11.55 -6.77 6.33
CA ILE A 12 -10.99 -5.72 5.47
C ILE A 12 -12.15 -5.09 4.69
N ASP A 13 -12.11 -3.76 4.54
CA ASP A 13 -13.09 -3.06 3.72
C ASP A 13 -13.08 -3.62 2.28
N LEU A 14 -14.27 -3.93 1.75
CA LEU A 14 -14.43 -4.57 0.45
C LEU A 14 -13.81 -3.74 -0.69
N LYS A 15 -13.83 -2.40 -0.62
CA LYS A 15 -13.22 -1.55 -1.65
C LYS A 15 -11.71 -1.65 -1.60
N LEU A 16 -11.13 -1.71 -0.39
CA LEU A 16 -9.70 -1.87 -0.20
C LEU A 16 -9.22 -3.22 -0.73
N LEU A 17 -9.94 -4.29 -0.37
CA LEU A 17 -9.66 -5.65 -0.81
C LEU A 17 -9.73 -5.78 -2.33
N ASN A 18 -10.78 -5.23 -2.94
CA ASN A 18 -10.93 -5.26 -4.40
C ASN A 18 -9.77 -4.51 -5.10
N ARG A 19 -9.38 -3.34 -4.58
CA ARG A 19 -8.25 -2.58 -5.13
C ARG A 19 -6.93 -3.34 -4.99
N PHE A 20 -6.70 -4.02 -3.88
CA PHE A 20 -5.54 -4.90 -3.68
C PHE A 20 -5.52 -6.03 -4.71
N ASN A 21 -6.64 -6.73 -4.90
CA ASN A 21 -6.73 -7.85 -5.85
C ASN A 21 -6.44 -7.38 -7.28
N VAL A 22 -7.05 -6.28 -7.73
CA VAL A 22 -6.77 -5.70 -9.07
C VAL A 22 -5.30 -5.37 -9.25
N LEU A 23 -4.65 -4.76 -8.26
CA LEU A 23 -3.22 -4.44 -8.33
C LEU A 23 -2.33 -5.68 -8.30
N ARG A 24 -2.72 -6.71 -7.54
CA ARG A 24 -2.01 -7.98 -7.45
C ARG A 24 -2.03 -8.70 -8.80
N ASP A 25 -3.19 -8.75 -9.45
CA ASP A 25 -3.36 -9.42 -10.73
C ASP A 25 -2.65 -8.68 -11.87
N THR A 26 -2.67 -7.34 -11.85
CA THR A 26 -2.12 -6.54 -12.95
C THR A 26 -0.62 -6.24 -12.82
N ARG A 27 -0.08 -6.13 -11.60
CA ARG A 27 1.28 -5.60 -11.35
C ARG A 27 2.14 -6.42 -10.40
N GLN A 28 1.73 -7.66 -10.08
CA GLN A 28 2.35 -8.65 -9.17
C GLN A 28 2.48 -8.19 -7.70
N MET A 29 2.90 -6.96 -7.45
CA MET A 29 3.01 -6.35 -6.13
C MET A 29 2.01 -5.21 -5.99
N ALA A 30 1.02 -5.40 -5.11
CA ALA A 30 0.04 -4.37 -4.78
C ALA A 30 0.55 -3.38 -3.71
N ILE A 31 1.40 -3.85 -2.79
CA ILE A 31 1.94 -3.10 -1.66
C ILE A 31 3.45 -2.97 -1.84
N VAL A 32 3.99 -1.75 -1.70
CA VAL A 32 5.42 -1.47 -1.89
C VAL A 32 5.95 -0.50 -0.85
N GLU A 33 7.24 -0.65 -0.55
CA GLU A 33 7.94 0.21 0.38
C GLU A 33 8.18 1.58 -0.26
N VAL A 34 8.11 2.62 0.56
CA VAL A 34 8.64 3.93 0.22
C VAL A 34 10.04 4.06 0.79
N LYS A 35 11.02 4.19 -0.10
CA LYS A 35 12.42 4.37 0.25
C LYS A 35 12.94 5.68 -0.35
N ASP A 36 13.57 6.53 0.44
CA ASP A 36 14.09 7.83 0.00
C ASP A 36 13.05 8.71 -0.74
N SER A 37 11.80 8.66 -0.26
CA SER A 37 10.63 9.32 -0.88
C SER A 37 10.32 8.81 -2.30
N ILE A 38 10.72 7.59 -2.63
CA ILE A 38 10.49 6.94 -3.93
C ILE A 38 9.61 5.70 -3.73
N CYS A 39 8.62 5.55 -4.60
CA CYS A 39 7.83 4.32 -4.70
C CYS A 39 8.71 3.21 -5.31
N THR A 40 9.08 2.20 -4.53
CA THR A 40 9.96 1.11 -4.98
C THR A 40 9.35 0.25 -6.10
N GLY A 41 8.04 0.35 -6.34
CA GLY A 41 7.38 -0.36 -7.43
C GLY A 41 7.47 0.31 -8.81
N CYS A 42 7.43 1.64 -8.87
CA CYS A 42 7.40 2.38 -10.16
C CYS A 42 8.52 3.41 -10.29
N ASN A 43 9.37 3.52 -9.27
CA ASN A 43 10.51 4.43 -9.21
C ASN A 43 10.15 5.92 -9.32
N MET A 44 8.88 6.28 -9.15
CA MET A 44 8.44 7.67 -9.11
C MET A 44 8.58 8.25 -7.70
N ARG A 45 8.99 9.52 -7.63
CA ARG A 45 9.06 10.29 -6.38
C ARG A 45 7.65 10.59 -5.86
N ILE A 46 7.47 10.40 -4.56
CA ILE A 46 6.21 10.62 -3.86
C ILE A 46 6.21 12.03 -3.25
N PRO A 47 5.09 12.77 -3.33
CA PRO A 47 4.99 14.10 -2.73
C PRO A 47 5.21 14.08 -1.20
N THR A 48 5.85 15.12 -0.67
CA THR A 48 6.18 15.22 0.77
C THR A 48 4.95 15.09 1.68
N TYR A 49 3.80 15.63 1.29
CA TYR A 49 2.57 15.51 2.08
C TYR A 49 2.12 14.05 2.24
N GLN A 50 2.29 13.22 1.22
CA GLN A 50 1.97 11.80 1.28
C GLN A 50 2.95 11.06 2.17
N ILE A 51 4.24 11.40 2.11
CA ILE A 51 5.26 10.84 2.99
C ILE A 51 4.93 11.13 4.46
N ASP A 52 4.51 12.35 4.77
CA ASP A 52 4.13 12.75 6.13
C ASP A 52 2.93 11.92 6.64
N ILE A 53 1.90 11.72 5.80
CA ILE A 53 0.74 10.88 6.13
C ILE A 53 1.16 9.43 6.39
N ILE A 54 2.01 8.85 5.52
CA ILE A 54 2.49 7.47 5.66
C ILE A 54 3.30 7.32 6.97
N LYS A 55 4.21 8.26 7.24
CA LYS A 55 5.05 8.24 8.46
C LYS A 55 4.22 8.36 9.74
N LYS A 56 3.15 9.16 9.71
CA LYS A 56 2.23 9.33 10.84
C LYS A 56 1.25 8.17 11.04
N LYS A 57 1.26 7.15 10.17
CA LYS A 57 0.28 6.04 10.13
C LYS A 57 -1.17 6.53 10.16
N ALA A 58 -1.42 7.73 9.62
CA ALA A 58 -2.71 8.41 9.76
C ALA A 58 -3.76 7.85 8.79
N ASP A 59 -3.32 7.38 7.60
CA ASP A 59 -4.23 6.87 6.57
C ASP A 59 -3.50 5.89 5.62
N ILE A 60 -4.28 5.17 4.82
CA ILE A 60 -3.79 4.32 3.75
C ILE A 60 -3.47 5.19 2.54
N VAL A 61 -2.19 5.21 2.16
CA VAL A 61 -1.69 6.05 1.07
C VAL A 61 -1.35 5.21 -0.15
N TYR A 62 -1.61 5.79 -1.31
CA TYR A 62 -1.38 5.17 -2.61
C TYR A 62 -0.42 6.01 -3.43
N CYS A 63 0.41 5.35 -4.22
CA CYS A 63 1.22 6.02 -5.22
C CYS A 63 0.32 6.62 -6.29
N GLN A 64 0.38 7.93 -6.51
CA GLN A 64 -0.42 8.59 -7.56
C GLN A 64 0.01 8.21 -8.98
N SER A 65 1.22 7.65 -9.16
CA SER A 65 1.69 7.16 -10.46
C SER A 65 1.08 5.81 -10.86
N CYS A 66 1.18 4.84 -9.94
CA CYS A 66 0.94 3.44 -10.26
C CYS A 66 -0.21 2.83 -9.47
N GLY A 67 -0.78 3.58 -8.52
CA GLY A 67 -1.91 3.14 -7.70
C GLY A 67 -1.56 2.19 -6.57
N ARG A 68 -0.31 1.70 -6.46
CA ARG A 68 0.13 0.76 -5.42
C ARG A 68 0.02 1.35 -4.02
N PHE A 69 -0.32 0.51 -3.05
CA PHE A 69 -0.31 0.85 -1.64
C PHE A 69 1.11 1.11 -1.17
N LEU A 70 1.29 2.16 -0.38
CA LEU A 70 2.58 2.61 0.11
C LEU A 70 2.70 2.32 1.60
N TYR A 71 3.81 1.71 2.01
CA TYR A 71 4.18 1.58 3.42
C TYR A 71 5.60 2.11 3.66
N TYR A 72 5.88 2.54 4.89
CA TYR A 72 7.21 3.01 5.28
C TYR A 72 7.80 2.07 6.32
N LYS A 73 9.00 1.53 6.04
CA LYS A 73 9.68 0.55 6.90
C LYS A 73 10.53 1.19 8.00
N GLY A 74 10.98 2.42 7.80
CA GLY A 74 11.87 3.16 8.73
C GLY A 74 11.15 3.77 9.93
N ILE A 75 10.13 3.11 10.44
CA ILE A 75 9.46 3.52 11.68
C ILE A 75 10.20 2.79 12.80
N GLU A 76 11.27 3.42 13.29
CA GLU A 76 11.80 3.09 14.61
C GLU A 76 10.83 3.70 15.63
N GLU A 77 10.29 2.86 16.53
CA GLU A 77 9.63 3.29 17.77
C GLU A 77 10.66 3.77 18.78
#